data_AF-A0A1F8EV50-F1
#
_entry.id   AF-A0A1F8EV50-F1
#
_cell.length_a   1.000
_cell.length_b   1.000
_cell.length_c   1.000
_cell.angle_alpha   90.00
_cell.angle_beta   90.00
_cell.angle_gamma   90.00
#
_symmetry.space_group_name_H-M   'P 1'
#
loop_
_entity.id
_entity.type
_entity.pdbx_description
1 polymer ?
#
loop_
_entity_poly.entity_id
_entity_poly.type
_entity_poly.pdbx_seq_one_letter_code
_entity_poly.pdbx_strand_id
1 'polypeptide(L)' 'MSLNITVQSIPKHPKKILVEMDAEKFERLAAGLGLFSGDFIDSVTRAERDYKNKRYEKIESLKDLK' A
#
# COMPACT_ATOMS: atom_id res chain seq x y z
N MET A 1 22.38 -1.99 6.84
CA MET A 1 21.38 -2.97 7.33
C MET A 1 20.81 -3.68 6.11
N SER A 2 20.83 -5.02 6.08
CA SER A 2 20.26 -5.81 4.99
C SER A 2 18.79 -6.17 5.28
N LEU A 3 17.91 -5.91 4.32
CA LEU A 3 16.51 -6.28 4.36
C LEU A 3 16.35 -7.61 3.61
N ASN A 4 16.08 -8.68 4.35
CA ASN A 4 15.79 -9.99 3.74
C ASN A 4 14.30 -10.00 3.40
N ILE A 5 13.99 -10.01 2.11
CA ILE A 5 12.64 -10.09 1.57
C ILE A 5 12.56 -11.38 0.76
N THR A 6 11.58 -12.22 1.05
CA THR A 6 11.26 -13.34 0.17
C THR A 6 10.22 -12.87 -0.84
N VAL A 7 10.56 -12.95 -2.12
CA VAL A 7 9.68 -12.54 -3.22
C VAL A 7 9.25 -13.81 -3.95
N GLN A 8 7.96 -14.16 -3.84
CA GLN A 8 7.39 -15.31 -4.53
C GLN A 8 6.49 -14.84 -5.67
N SER A 9 6.64 -15.42 -6.86
CA SER A 9 5.69 -15.21 -7.95
C SER A 9 4.46 -16.08 -7.69
N ILE A 10 3.26 -15.54 -7.98
CA ILE A 10 2.02 -16.31 -7.84
C ILE A 10 1.73 -16.98 -9.19
N PRO A 11 1.84 -18.32 -9.33
CA PRO A 11 1.81 -18.98 -10.64
C PRO A 11 0.53 -18.74 -11.45
N LYS A 12 -0.62 -18.58 -10.77
CA LYS A 12 -1.92 -18.27 -11.39
C LYS A 12 -2.08 -16.79 -11.79
N HIS A 13 -1.21 -15.91 -11.32
CA HIS A 13 -1.28 -14.47 -11.56
C HIS A 13 0.12 -13.91 -11.81
N PRO A 14 0.63 -13.99 -13.06
CA PRO A 14 2.03 -13.65 -13.37
C PRO A 14 2.38 -12.18 -13.09
N LYS A 15 1.39 -11.30 -12.91
CA LYS A 15 1.57 -9.89 -12.54
C LYS A 15 1.48 -9.62 -11.04
N LYS A 16 1.17 -10.62 -10.21
CA LYS A 16 1.08 -10.50 -8.76
C LYS A 16 2.32 -11.10 -8.11
N ILE A 17 2.87 -10.36 -7.18
CA ILE A 17 4.05 -10.73 -6.40
C ILE A 17 3.62 -10.84 -4.94
N LEU A 18 3.95 -11.97 -4.30
CA LEU A 18 3.81 -12.13 -2.86
C LEU A 18 5.15 -11.76 -2.22
N VAL A 19 5.10 -10.88 -1.23
CA VAL A 19 6.28 -10.41 -0.50
C VAL A 19 6.13 -10.83 0.96
N GLU A 20 6.97 -11.76 1.40
CA GLU A 20 7.03 -12.19 2.79
C GLU A 20 8.21 -11.48 3.47
N MET A 21 7.92 -10.86 4.63
CA MET A 21 8.91 -10.14 5.42
C MET A 21 8.63 -10.24 6.92
N ASP A 22 9.67 -10.01 7.70
CA ASP A 22 9.60 -9.91 9.15
C ASP A 22 8.72 -8.72 9.59
N ALA A 23 7.89 -8.94 10.63
CA ALA A 23 6.92 -7.95 11.08
C ALA A 23 7.57 -6.67 11.62
N GLU A 24 8.64 -6.78 12.41
CA GLU A 24 9.33 -5.62 12.97
C GLU A 24 10.01 -4.80 11.86
N LYS A 25 10.59 -5.49 10.87
CA LYS A 25 11.17 -4.82 9.69
C LYS A 25 10.10 -4.14 8.84
N PHE A 26 8.92 -4.76 8.69
CA PHE A 26 7.79 -4.15 8.02
C PHE A 26 7.34 -2.88 8.74
N GLU A 27 7.18 -2.91 10.05
CA GLU A 27 6.77 -1.75 10.83
C GLU A 27 7.77 -0.60 10.68
N ARG A 28 9.07 -0.89 10.76
CA ARG A 28 10.12 0.12 10.52
C ARG A 28 10.06 0.70 9.11
N LEU A 29 9.81 -0.14 8.10
CA LEU A 29 9.65 0.31 6.72
C LEU A 29 8.41 1.20 6.56
N ALA A 30 7.27 0.75 7.09
CA ALA A 30 6.02 1.49 7.05
C ALA A 30 6.12 2.83 7.80
N ALA A 31 6.82 2.86 8.92
CA ALA A 31 7.14 4.09 9.64
C ALA A 31 8.04 5.02 8.82
N GLY A 32 9.08 4.48 8.18
CA GLY A 32 9.95 5.25 7.27
C GLY A 32 9.22 5.82 6.05
N LEU A 33 8.16 5.14 5.59
CA LEU A 33 7.26 5.62 4.53
C LEU A 33 6.16 6.57 5.04
N GLY A 34 6.11 6.88 6.34
CA GLY A 34 5.13 7.78 6.92
C GLY A 34 3.71 7.21 7.02
N LEU A 35 3.54 5.89 6.87
CA LEU A 35 2.22 5.22 6.87
C LEU A 35 1.53 5.20 8.25
N PHE A 36 2.21 5.71 9.28
CA PHE A 36 1.66 5.88 10.63
C PHE A 36 1.64 7.36 11.07
N SER A 37 1.94 8.29 10.16
CA SER A 37 1.86 9.72 10.45
C SER A 37 0.41 10.16 10.64
N GLY A 38 0.17 11.17 11.49
CA GLY A 38 -1.17 11.74 11.68
C GLY A 38 -1.82 12.16 10.35
N ASP A 39 -1.05 12.85 9.50
CA ASP A 39 -1.49 13.28 8.17
C ASP A 39 -1.94 12.12 7.28
N PHE A 40 -1.22 11.00 7.32
CA PHE A 40 -1.58 9.79 6.58
C PHE A 40 -2.86 9.17 7.12
N ILE A 41 -2.99 9.02 8.44
CA ILE A 41 -4.20 8.46 9.06
C ILE A 41 -5.43 9.33 8.76
N ASP A 42 -5.28 10.66 8.82
CA ASP A 42 -6.34 11.60 8.45
C ASP A 42 -6.70 11.47 6.96
N SER A 43 -5.70 11.30 6.09
CA SER A 43 -5.91 11.06 4.66
C SER A 43 -6.71 9.78 4.40
N VAL A 44 -6.34 8.67 5.03
CA VAL A 44 -7.07 7.40 4.92
C VAL A 44 -8.50 7.55 5.42
N THR A 45 -8.70 8.22 6.56
CA THR A 45 -10.04 8.47 7.11
C THR A 45 -10.91 9.27 6.14
N ARG A 46 -10.35 10.30 5.49
CA ARG A 46 -11.06 11.05 4.43
C ARG A 46 -11.40 10.16 3.23
N ALA A 47 -10.44 9.37 2.76
CA ALA A 47 -10.63 8.45 1.64
C ALA A 47 -11.71 7.38 1.93
N GLU A 48 -11.74 6.82 3.14
CA GLU A 48 -12.79 5.87 3.55
C GLU A 48 -14.18 6.51 3.55
N ARG A 49 -14.28 7.75 4.05
CA ARG A 49 -15.53 8.52 4.03
C ARG A 49 -15.98 8.78 2.60
N ASP A 50 -15.05 9.13 1.71
CA ASP A 50 -15.34 9.39 0.30
C ASP A 50 -15.78 8.11 -0.42
N TYR A 51 -15.13 6.98 -0.13
CA TYR A 51 -15.54 5.67 -0.63
C TYR A 51 -16.96 5.30 -0.20
N LYS A 52 -17.28 5.43 1.10
CA LYS A 52 -18.62 5.16 1.65
C LYS A 52 -19.70 6.03 1.00
N ASN A 53 -19.36 7.28 0.72
CA ASN A 53 -20.27 8.25 0.08
C ASN A 53 -20.28 8.15 -1.46
N LYS A 54 -19.62 7.15 -2.06
CA LYS A 54 -19.48 6.98 -3.53
C LYS A 54 -18.84 8.19 -4.23
N ARG A 55 -17.99 8.94 -3.52
CA ARG A 55 -17.22 10.09 -4.03
C ARG A 55 -15.84 9.64 -4.47
N TYR A 56 -15.78 8.69 -5.40
CA TYR A 56 -14.52 8.21 -5.98
C TYR A 56 -14.72 7.96 -7.46
N GLU A 57 -13.64 8.07 -8.22
CA GLU A 57 -13.59 7.66 -9.62
C GLU A 57 -12.65 6.47 -9.78
N LYS A 58 -13.02 5.56 -10.68
CA LYS A 58 -12.17 4.42 -11.01
C LYS A 58 -11.24 4.84 -12.15
N ILE A 59 -9.94 4.87 -11.86
CA ILE A 59 -8.90 5.01 -12.87
C ILE A 59 -8.55 3.63 -13.44
N GLU A 60 -8.26 3.56 -14.74
CA GLU A 60 -7.81 2.32 -15.38
C GLU A 60 -6.31 2.12 -15.17
N SER A 61 -5.58 3.23 -15.04
CA SER A 61 -4.13 3.26 -14.89
C SER A 61 -3.69 4.40 -13.97
N LEU A 62 -2.56 4.20 -13.29
CA LEU A 62 -1.89 5.27 -12.54
C LEU A 62 -1.44 6.42 -13.45
N LYS A 63 -1.34 6.21 -14.77
CA LYS A 63 -1.07 7.27 -15.75
C LYS A 63 -2.21 8.28 -15.87
N ASP A 64 -3.40 7.92 -15.39
CA ASP A 64 -4.59 8.75 -15.47
C ASP A 64 -4.62 9.79 -14.33
N LEU A 65 -3.79 9.60 -13.30
CA LEU A 65 -3.52 10.59 -12.26
C LEU A 65 -2.50 11.60 -12.79
N LYS A 66 -2.97 12.81 -13.13
CA LYS A 66 -2.12 13.95 -13.49
C LYS A 66 -1.68 14.73 -12.27
#